data_AF-A0A4Z0YYP4-F1
#
_entry.id   AF-A0A4Z0YYP4-F1
#
_cell.length_a   1.000
_cell.length_b   1.000
_cell.length_c   1.000
_cell.angle_alpha   90.00
_cell.angle_beta   90.00
_cell.angle_gamma   90.00
#
_symmetry.space_group_name_H-M   'P 1'
#
loop_
_entity.id
_entity.type
_entity.pdbx_description
1 polymer ?
#
loop_
_entity_poly.entity_id
_entity_poly.type
_entity_poly.pdbx_seq_one_letter_code
_entity_poly.pdbx_strand_id
1 'polypeptide(L)'
;MQVVLANGTMINANATSNSRLFRALKGGQNNFGIVTRFDLITYPQPKFWGGAIQYPDSADAAQLLAFTEFKDGPYDPFSEIEQTYVYLGEQKVFSSTNNLFYTKAGVNASNLQYFTDIQPQSANTVRISEASDFATELEEFQPTDS
;
A
#
# COMPACT_ATOMS: atom_id res chain seq x y z
N MET A 1 -12.26 4.41 19.61
CA MET A 1 -13.28 3.82 18.71
C MET A 1 -14.63 3.87 19.40
N GLN A 2 -15.66 4.31 18.69
CA GLN A 2 -17.05 4.23 19.15
C GLN A 2 -17.72 3.03 18.47
N VAL A 3 -18.41 2.20 19.25
CA VAL A 3 -18.97 0.93 18.79
C VAL A 3 -20.41 0.81 19.27
N VAL A 4 -21.32 0.46 18.36
CA VAL A 4 -22.69 0.06 18.67
C VAL A 4 -22.76 -1.46 18.73
N LEU A 5 -23.11 -2.00 19.90
CA LEU A 5 -23.25 -3.44 20.13
C LEU A 5 -24.59 -3.96 19.60
N ALA A 6 -24.73 -5.29 19.51
CA ALA A 6 -25.95 -5.94 19.02
C ALA A 6 -27.23 -5.58 19.81
N ASN A 7 -27.08 -5.18 21.08
CA ASN A 7 -28.18 -4.70 21.92
C ASN A 7 -28.50 -3.20 21.72
N GLY A 8 -27.90 -2.54 20.72
CA GLY A 8 -28.08 -1.12 20.43
C GLY A 8 -27.30 -0.17 21.35
N THR A 9 -26.57 -0.67 22.34
CA THR A 9 -25.80 0.19 23.25
C THR A 9 -24.54 0.71 22.58
N MET A 10 -24.23 1.98 22.83
CA MET A 10 -23.03 2.64 22.34
C MET A 10 -21.95 2.65 23.42
N ILE A 11 -20.76 2.16 23.07
CA ILE A 11 -19.62 2.10 23.97
C ILE A 11 -18.36 2.69 23.32
N ASN A 12 -17.40 3.08 24.15
CA ASN A 12 -16.06 3.46 23.72
C ASN A 12 -15.08 2.31 23.95
N ALA A 13 -14.35 1.93 22.90
CA ALA A 13 -13.24 0.99 22.94
C ALA A 13 -11.93 1.72 22.64
N ASN A 14 -11.01 1.68 23.61
CA ASN A 14 -9.67 2.24 23.52
C ASN A 14 -8.69 1.46 24.43
N ALA A 15 -7.46 1.94 24.61
CA ALA A 15 -6.44 1.24 25.40
C ALA A 15 -6.82 1.04 26.89
N THR A 16 -7.64 1.93 27.45
CA THR A 16 -8.00 1.94 28.88
C THR A 16 -9.46 1.56 29.16
N SER A 17 -10.34 1.56 28.15
CA SER A 17 -11.75 1.20 28.24
C SER A 17 -12.12 0.19 27.16
N ASN A 18 -12.76 -0.93 27.55
CA ASN A 18 -13.09 -2.04 26.65
C ASN A 18 -11.88 -2.52 25.82
N SER A 19 -10.70 -2.61 26.44
CA SER A 19 -9.42 -2.83 25.74
C SER A 19 -9.31 -4.17 24.99
N ARG A 20 -10.01 -5.21 25.45
CA ARG A 20 -10.12 -6.48 24.71
C ARG A 20 -10.85 -6.30 23.39
N LEU A 21 -11.97 -5.59 23.41
CA LEU A 21 -12.74 -5.25 22.21
C LEU A 21 -11.92 -4.33 21.30
N PHE A 22 -11.24 -3.32 21.86
CA PHE A 22 -10.35 -2.43 21.10
C PHE A 22 -9.26 -3.20 20.35
N ARG A 23 -8.70 -4.27 20.93
CA ARG A 23 -7.75 -5.14 20.22
C ARG A 23 -8.44 -5.99 19.15
N ALA A 24 -9.58 -6.59 19.47
CA ALA A 24 -10.34 -7.44 18.54
C ALA A 24 -10.76 -6.68 17.27
N LEU A 25 -11.16 -5.41 17.41
CA LEU A 25 -11.60 -4.58 16.28
C LEU A 25 -10.48 -4.16 15.32
N LYS A 26 -9.19 -4.32 15.68
CA LYS A 26 -8.05 -4.02 14.78
C LYS A 26 -7.74 -5.12 13.75
N GLY A 27 -8.57 -6.16 13.68
CA GLY A 27 -8.44 -7.24 12.70
C GLY A 27 -9.69 -8.11 12.56
N GLY A 28 -10.59 -8.08 13.54
CA GLY A 28 -11.84 -8.83 13.54
C GLY A 28 -13.01 -8.16 12.82
N GLN A 29 -12.78 -7.04 12.13
CA GLN A 29 -13.79 -6.27 11.39
C GLN A 29 -15.07 -6.02 12.23
N ASN A 30 -16.26 -6.15 11.63
CA ASN A 30 -17.55 -5.84 12.24
C ASN A 30 -18.14 -6.97 13.13
N ASN A 31 -17.37 -8.02 13.43
CA ASN A 31 -17.86 -9.19 14.18
C ASN A 31 -18.28 -8.89 15.63
N PHE A 32 -17.91 -7.72 16.16
CA PHE A 32 -18.12 -7.37 17.56
C PHE A 32 -19.01 -6.12 17.77
N GLY A 33 -19.66 -5.67 16.70
CA GLY A 33 -20.49 -4.47 16.67
C GLY A 33 -20.17 -3.57 15.48
N ILE A 34 -21.01 -2.56 15.28
CA ILE A 34 -20.82 -1.56 14.23
C ILE A 34 -19.92 -0.46 14.77
N VAL A 35 -18.75 -0.26 14.16
CA VAL A 35 -17.88 0.87 14.50
C VAL A 35 -18.40 2.13 13.82
N THR A 36 -18.80 3.13 14.62
CA THR A 36 -19.36 4.40 14.14
C THR A 36 -18.34 5.54 14.11
N ARG A 37 -17.20 5.36 14.78
CA ARG A 37 -16.09 6.34 14.80
C ARG A 37 -14.75 5.68 15.06
N PHE A 38 -13.76 6.10 14.29
CA PHE A 38 -12.34 5.84 14.52
C PHE A 38 -11.64 7.12 14.99
N ASP A 39 -10.70 6.97 15.91
CA ASP A 39 -9.76 8.03 16.28
C ASP A 39 -8.38 7.57 15.79
N LEU A 40 -7.81 8.30 14.83
CA LEU A 40 -6.53 7.99 14.19
C LEU A 40 -5.50 9.03 14.61
N ILE A 41 -4.30 8.56 14.96
CA ILE A 41 -3.15 9.43 15.21
C ILE A 41 -2.40 9.56 13.89
N THR A 42 -2.21 10.80 13.43
CA THR A 42 -1.44 11.11 12.23
C THR A 42 -0.07 11.69 12.61
N TYR A 43 0.87 11.58 11.68
CA TYR A 43 2.20 12.16 11.80
C TYR A 43 2.52 12.96 10.54
N PRO A 44 3.25 14.09 10.63
CA PRO A 44 3.68 14.82 9.44
C PRO A 44 4.58 13.93 8.57
N GLN A 45 4.21 13.74 7.31
CA GLN A 45 5.02 13.04 6.31
C GLN A 45 5.53 14.07 5.29
N PRO A 46 6.84 14.37 5.25
CA PRO A 46 7.40 15.22 4.21
C PRO A 46 7.34 14.53 2.85
N LYS A 47 7.61 15.29 1.77
CA LYS A 47 7.74 14.73 0.42
C LYS A 47 8.76 13.60 0.39
N PHE A 48 8.43 12.54 -0.33
CA PHE A 48 9.21 11.32 -0.39
C PHE A 48 9.20 10.74 -1.80
N TRP A 49 10.17 9.87 -2.09
CA TRP A 49 10.31 9.25 -3.40
C TRP A 49 9.33 8.08 -3.52
N GLY A 50 8.63 7.98 -4.64
CA GLY A 50 7.83 6.81 -4.97
C GLY A 50 6.92 7.01 -6.17
N GLY A 51 6.03 6.04 -6.38
CA GLY A 51 5.10 5.98 -7.52
C GLY A 51 4.94 4.55 -8.01
N ALA A 52 4.45 4.40 -9.24
CA ALA A 52 4.21 3.12 -9.88
C ALA A 52 5.07 2.94 -11.14
N ILE A 53 5.49 1.70 -11.39
CA ILE A 53 6.09 1.30 -12.67
C ILE A 53 5.33 0.09 -13.19
N GLN A 54 4.86 0.19 -14.43
CA GLN A 54 4.15 -0.89 -15.12
C GLN A 54 5.06 -1.58 -16.13
N TYR A 55 4.96 -2.90 -16.18
CA TYR A 55 5.75 -3.78 -17.03
C TYR A 55 4.86 -4.71 -17.84
N PRO A 56 5.31 -5.13 -19.04
CA PRO A 56 4.75 -6.28 -19.73
C PRO A 56 5.23 -7.58 -19.08
N ASP A 57 4.47 -8.66 -19.29
CA ASP A 57 4.75 -10.01 -18.79
C ASP A 57 6.16 -10.56 -19.13
N SER A 58 6.76 -10.09 -20.21
CA SER A 58 8.15 -10.41 -20.56
C SER A 58 9.18 -10.05 -19.47
N ALA A 59 8.84 -9.12 -18.55
CA ALA A 59 9.69 -8.72 -17.44
C ALA A 59 9.46 -9.55 -16.16
N ASP A 60 8.44 -10.41 -16.11
CA ASP A 60 8.00 -11.07 -14.87
C ASP A 60 9.10 -11.92 -14.22
N ALA A 61 9.92 -12.60 -15.03
CA ALA A 61 11.06 -13.36 -14.51
C ALA A 61 12.07 -12.46 -13.77
N ALA A 62 12.36 -11.27 -14.32
CA ALA A 62 13.23 -10.29 -13.66
C ALA A 62 12.57 -9.71 -12.40
N GLN A 63 11.25 -9.46 -12.43
CA GLN A 63 10.49 -8.97 -11.28
C GLN A 63 10.55 -9.93 -10.09
N LEU A 64 10.39 -11.23 -10.33
CA LEU A 64 10.44 -12.26 -9.29
C LEU A 64 11.86 -12.42 -8.69
N LEU A 65 12.89 -12.33 -9.55
CA LEU A 65 14.28 -12.34 -9.10
C LEU A 65 14.59 -11.10 -8.24
N ALA A 66 14.21 -9.91 -8.71
CA ALA A 66 14.38 -8.66 -7.97
C ALA A 66 13.69 -8.70 -6.60
N PHE A 67 12.50 -9.30 -6.51
CA PHE A 67 11.81 -9.47 -5.23
C PHE A 67 12.57 -10.39 -4.28
N THR A 68 13.12 -11.48 -4.79
CA THR A 68 13.94 -12.42 -3.99
C THR A 68 15.20 -11.71 -3.48
N GLU A 69 15.92 -11.00 -4.36
CA GLU A 69 17.13 -10.26 -3.98
C GLU A 69 16.83 -9.13 -2.98
N PHE A 70 15.73 -8.40 -3.18
CA PHE A 70 15.28 -7.37 -2.23
C PHE A 70 14.97 -7.95 -0.85
N LYS A 71 14.34 -9.14 -0.78
CA LYS A 71 14.03 -9.81 0.48
C LYS A 71 15.26 -10.37 1.20
N ASP A 72 16.25 -10.83 0.45
CA ASP A 72 17.51 -11.35 1.01
C ASP A 72 18.49 -10.22 1.40
N GLY A 73 18.26 -9.01 0.89
CA GLY A 73 19.04 -7.81 1.20
C GLY A 73 18.85 -7.26 2.63
N PRO A 74 19.60 -6.20 2.99
CA PRO A 74 19.46 -5.57 4.29
C PRO A 74 18.08 -4.92 4.46
N TYR A 75 17.45 -5.15 5.61
CA TYR A 75 16.19 -4.53 5.96
C TYR A 75 16.34 -2.99 6.05
N ASP A 76 15.52 -2.27 5.28
CA ASP A 76 15.34 -0.82 5.38
C ASP A 76 13.88 -0.52 5.79
N PRO A 77 13.64 0.10 6.96
CA PRO A 77 12.28 0.40 7.42
C PRO A 77 11.56 1.48 6.60
N PHE A 78 12.25 2.17 5.70
CA PHE A 78 11.66 3.22 4.86
C PHE A 78 11.22 2.71 3.49
N SER A 79 11.67 1.52 3.09
CA SER A 79 11.39 0.94 1.78
C SER A 79 10.16 0.07 1.80
N GLU A 80 9.32 0.30 0.81
CA GLU A 80 8.13 -0.48 0.55
C GLU A 80 8.05 -0.81 -0.95
N ILE A 81 7.49 -1.99 -1.22
CA ILE A 81 7.22 -2.50 -2.55
C ILE A 81 5.96 -3.34 -2.51
N GLU A 82 5.02 -3.04 -3.39
CA GLU A 82 3.85 -3.86 -3.68
C GLU A 82 3.91 -4.30 -5.15
N GLN A 83 4.11 -5.60 -5.39
CA GLN A 83 4.05 -6.17 -6.73
C GLN A 83 2.67 -6.75 -7.00
N THR A 84 2.06 -6.33 -8.10
CA THR A 84 0.79 -6.85 -8.58
C THR A 84 1.00 -7.47 -9.95
N TYR A 85 0.45 -8.67 -10.16
CA TYR A 85 0.37 -9.34 -11.45
C TYR A 85 -1.10 -9.48 -11.81
N VAL A 86 -1.49 -8.95 -12.97
CA VAL A 86 -2.88 -8.85 -13.39
C VAL A 86 -3.05 -9.32 -14.83
N TYR A 87 -4.18 -9.99 -15.10
CA TYR A 87 -4.65 -10.24 -16.45
C TYR A 87 -5.71 -9.21 -16.82
N LEU A 88 -5.42 -8.38 -17.83
CA LEU A 88 -6.34 -7.35 -18.32
C LEU A 88 -7.23 -7.94 -19.42
N GLY A 89 -8.42 -8.39 -19.03
CA GLY A 89 -9.31 -9.17 -19.90
C GLY A 89 -9.75 -8.46 -21.19
N GLU A 90 -9.94 -7.14 -21.16
CA GLU A 90 -10.31 -6.34 -22.34
C GLU A 90 -9.20 -6.37 -23.41
N GLN A 91 -7.95 -6.26 -22.97
CA GLN A 91 -6.76 -6.22 -23.84
C GLN A 91 -6.19 -7.62 -24.12
N LYS A 92 -6.61 -8.62 -23.33
CA LYS A 92 -6.10 -10.01 -23.35
C LYS A 92 -4.59 -10.10 -23.13
N VAL A 93 -4.06 -9.28 -22.22
CA VAL A 93 -2.63 -9.24 -21.87
C VAL A 93 -2.43 -9.45 -20.38
N PHE A 94 -1.27 -10.02 -20.02
CA PHE A 94 -0.75 -10.00 -18.67
C PHE A 94 0.11 -8.74 -18.47
N SER A 95 0.03 -8.15 -17.30
CA SER A 95 0.84 -7.01 -16.90
C SER A 95 1.22 -7.12 -15.44
N SER A 96 2.41 -6.61 -15.10
CA SER A 96 2.84 -6.44 -13.72
C SER A 96 3.03 -4.96 -13.39
N THR A 97 2.71 -4.58 -12.16
CA THR A 97 2.89 -3.23 -11.64
C THR A 97 3.59 -3.30 -10.29
N ASN A 98 4.59 -2.44 -10.11
CA ASN A 98 5.26 -2.22 -8.84
C ASN A 98 4.86 -0.85 -8.30
N ASN A 99 4.19 -0.80 -7.16
CA ASN A 99 4.13 0.41 -6.34
C ASN A 99 5.36 0.43 -5.44
N LEU A 100 6.13 1.51 -5.49
CA LEU A 100 7.42 1.64 -4.83
C LEU A 100 7.40 2.92 -4.00
N PHE A 101 7.63 2.81 -2.69
CA PHE A 101 7.75 3.98 -1.82
C PHE A 101 9.03 3.93 -0.98
N TYR A 102 9.73 5.06 -0.90
CA TYR A 102 10.83 5.29 0.03
C TYR A 102 10.54 6.48 0.90
N THR A 103 10.04 6.23 2.10
CA THR A 103 9.39 7.23 2.96
C THR A 103 10.34 8.18 3.68
N LYS A 104 11.66 7.98 3.55
CA LYS A 104 12.68 8.89 4.08
C LYS A 104 12.79 10.14 3.20
N ALA A 105 12.65 11.30 3.83
CA ALA A 105 12.64 12.59 3.13
C ALA A 105 13.91 12.86 2.31
N GLY A 106 13.73 13.38 1.08
CA GLY A 106 14.80 14.00 0.29
C GLY A 106 15.88 13.05 -0.25
N VAL A 107 15.70 11.73 -0.17
CA VAL A 107 16.66 10.73 -0.66
C VAL A 107 16.05 9.92 -1.80
N ASN A 108 16.84 9.63 -2.83
CA ASN A 108 16.46 8.69 -3.89
C ASN A 108 16.68 7.24 -3.41
N ALA A 109 15.75 6.34 -3.71
CA ALA A 109 15.69 5.00 -3.15
C ALA A 109 16.67 4.02 -3.82
N SER A 110 17.96 4.11 -3.51
CA SER A 110 18.99 3.26 -4.12
C SER A 110 18.73 1.75 -3.91
N ASN A 111 18.06 1.38 -2.82
CA ASN A 111 17.73 -0.02 -2.53
C ASN A 111 16.46 -0.54 -3.23
N LEU A 112 15.79 0.30 -4.03
CA LEU A 112 14.68 -0.09 -4.90
C LEU A 112 15.09 -0.17 -6.38
N GLN A 113 16.39 -0.02 -6.67
CA GLN A 113 16.95 -0.11 -8.02
C GLN A 113 16.74 -1.47 -8.68
N TYR A 114 16.70 -2.55 -7.88
CA TYR A 114 16.35 -3.89 -8.33
C TYR A 114 15.08 -3.92 -9.19
N PHE A 115 14.13 -3.02 -8.90
CA PHE A 115 12.89 -2.89 -9.63
C PHE A 115 12.98 -1.81 -10.71
N THR A 116 13.48 -0.60 -10.38
CA THR A 116 13.46 0.55 -11.31
C THR A 116 14.34 0.36 -12.53
N ASP A 117 15.33 -0.53 -12.46
CA ASP A 117 16.28 -0.78 -13.55
C ASP A 117 15.77 -1.87 -14.52
N ILE A 118 14.71 -2.61 -14.15
CA ILE A 118 14.11 -3.63 -15.01
C ILE A 118 13.54 -2.96 -16.26
N GLN A 119 13.73 -3.60 -17.40
CA GLN A 119 13.22 -3.18 -18.71
C GLN A 119 12.57 -4.37 -19.44
N PRO A 120 11.61 -4.13 -20.35
CA PRO A 120 11.05 -2.82 -20.71
C PRO A 120 10.01 -2.31 -19.69
N GLN A 121 9.88 -0.98 -19.58
CA GLN A 121 8.81 -0.32 -18.81
C GLN A 121 7.73 0.20 -19.76
N SER A 122 6.47 -0.14 -19.47
CA SER A 122 5.31 0.37 -20.22
C SER A 122 4.89 1.76 -19.76
N ALA A 123 5.01 2.03 -18.45
CA ALA A 123 4.74 3.33 -17.84
C ALA A 123 5.55 3.49 -16.56
N ASN A 124 5.89 4.72 -16.19
CA ASN A 124 6.66 5.04 -14.99
C ASN A 124 6.28 6.42 -14.46
N THR A 125 5.85 6.48 -13.20
CA THR A 125 5.40 7.71 -12.52
C THR A 125 6.30 8.09 -11.34
N VAL A 126 7.42 7.38 -11.12
CA VAL A 126 8.23 7.56 -9.91
C VAL A 126 8.81 8.97 -9.82
N ARG A 127 8.59 9.61 -8.68
CA ARG A 127 8.96 11.01 -8.43
C ARG A 127 9.05 11.29 -6.94
N ILE A 128 9.52 12.47 -6.57
CA ILE A 128 9.39 12.99 -5.21
C ILE A 128 8.11 13.80 -5.13
N SER A 129 7.13 13.35 -4.34
CA SER A 129 5.83 14.00 -4.18
C SER A 129 5.29 13.90 -2.76
N GLU A 130 4.10 14.47 -2.53
CA GLU A 130 3.37 14.34 -1.26
C GLU A 130 2.56 13.04 -1.23
N ALA A 131 2.26 12.54 -0.02
CA ALA A 131 1.47 11.31 0.15
C ALA A 131 0.11 11.37 -0.57
N SER A 132 -0.51 12.55 -0.62
CA SER A 132 -1.79 12.77 -1.29
C SER A 132 -1.71 12.55 -2.79
N ASP A 133 -0.61 12.93 -3.44
CA ASP A 133 -0.48 12.80 -4.89
C ASP A 133 -0.44 11.32 -5.30
N PHE A 134 0.25 10.50 -4.50
CA PHE A 134 0.29 9.05 -4.70
C PHE A 134 -1.04 8.37 -4.39
N ALA A 135 -1.77 8.84 -3.36
CA ALA A 135 -3.09 8.33 -3.04
C ALA A 135 -4.10 8.59 -4.19
N THR A 136 -4.07 9.80 -4.76
CA THR A 136 -4.90 10.13 -5.93
C THR A 136 -4.52 9.29 -7.15
N GLU A 137 -3.22 9.08 -7.39
CA GLU A 137 -2.76 8.22 -8.50
C GLU A 137 -3.25 6.77 -8.35
N LEU A 138 -3.18 6.19 -7.15
CA LEU A 138 -3.67 4.82 -6.91
C LEU A 138 -5.19 4.70 -7.11
N GLU A 139 -5.95 5.75 -6.83
CA GLU A 139 -7.40 5.79 -7.04
C GLU A 139 -7.76 5.66 -8.52
N GLU A 140 -6.99 6.26 -9.43
CA GLU A 140 -7.23 6.18 -10.87
C GLU A 140 -7.13 4.73 -11.43
N PHE A 141 -6.41 3.85 -10.72
CA PHE A 141 -6.23 2.45 -11.11
C PHE A 141 -7.19 1.48 -10.38
N GLN A 142 -8.04 1.97 -9.47
CA GLN A 142 -9.07 1.16 -8.83
C GLN A 142 -10.25 0.95 -9.79
N PRO A 143 -10.84 -0.25 -9.86
CA PRO A 143 -12.08 -0.44 -10.61
C PRO A 143 -13.17 0.46 -10.03
N THR A 144 -13.73 1.35 -10.85
CA THR A 144 -14.94 2.09 -10.45
C THR A 144 -16.15 1.17 -10.60
N ASP A 145 -16.96 1.04 -9.54
CA ASP A 145 -18.25 0.38 -9.63
C ASP A 145 -19.10 1.09 -10.71
N SER A 146 -19.36 0.39 -11.82
CA SER A 146 -20.19 0.85 -12.94
C SER A 146 -21.66 0.51 -12.74
#